data_AF-A0AAW0BYH6-F1
#
_entry.id   AF-A0AAW0BYH6-F1
#
_cell.length_a   1.000
_cell.length_b   1.000
_cell.length_c   1.000
_cell.angle_alpha   90.00
_cell.angle_beta   90.00
_cell.angle_gamma   90.00
#
_symmetry.space_group_name_H-M   'P 1'
#
loop_
_entity.id
_entity.type
_entity.pdbx_description
1 polymer ?
#
loop_
_entity_poly.entity_id
_entity_poly.type
_entity_poly.pdbx_seq_one_letter_code
_entity_poly.pdbx_strand_id
1 'polypeptide(L)'
;MEKYMSNMRIILCANSTSRLIAPIKSRCLLMRVAAPNRAEMQAVMQHVSKRAGFDLPPDVADKIIDDSGGNLRKAILCLEALKMQSPDLTSSSLTIAKPDWESYCHKVADLILSEQTPARVMEVRQKFYELLSHCIPPTVILKTVADRVVDKVDEQIKADIIHWAAVYEMRMRIGSKKIYHLEAWVIKVMSIYKHFFYDMDLSGFD
;
A
#
# COMPACT_ATOMS: atom_id res chain seq x y z
N MET A 1 4.24 14.99 -30.67
CA MET A 1 2.92 14.37 -30.92
C MET A 1 2.32 14.89 -32.21
N GLU A 2 2.23 16.22 -32.41
CA GLU A 2 1.58 16.82 -33.59
C GLU A 2 2.34 16.60 -34.91
N LYS A 3 3.68 16.67 -34.89
CA LYS A 3 4.53 16.56 -36.10
C LYS A 3 4.30 15.29 -36.94
N TYR A 4 3.88 14.20 -36.31
CA TYR A 4 3.71 12.89 -36.96
C TYR A 4 2.29 12.33 -36.81
N MET A 5 1.30 13.18 -36.52
CA MET A 5 -0.08 12.75 -36.22
C MET A 5 -0.76 12.03 -37.39
N SER A 6 -0.36 12.28 -38.64
CA SER A 6 -0.89 11.58 -39.82
C SER A 6 -0.53 10.10 -39.84
N ASN A 7 0.64 9.73 -39.31
CA ASN A 7 1.21 8.39 -39.43
C ASN A 7 1.37 7.66 -38.09
N MET A 8 1.10 8.34 -36.96
CA MET A 8 1.27 7.79 -35.61
C MET A 8 0.09 8.13 -34.71
N ARG A 9 -0.45 7.12 -34.03
CA ARG A 9 -1.41 7.27 -32.93
C ARG A 9 -0.71 6.93 -31.61
N ILE A 10 -0.96 7.73 -30.58
CA ILE A 10 -0.34 7.55 -29.25
C ILE A 10 -1.44 7.23 -28.25
N ILE A 11 -1.24 6.15 -27.47
CA ILE A 11 -2.06 5.81 -26.30
C ILE A 11 -1.19 5.98 -25.07
N LEU A 12 -1.56 6.92 -24.19
CA LEU A 12 -0.83 7.19 -22.94
C LEU A 12 -1.53 6.49 -21.78
N CYS A 13 -0.89 5.48 -21.20
CA CYS A 13 -1.38 4.79 -20.01
C CYS A 13 -0.74 5.39 -18.76
N ALA A 14 -1.55 6.00 -17.89
CA ALA A 14 -1.11 6.61 -16.63
C ALA A 14 -2.20 6.48 -15.56
N ASN A 15 -1.77 6.30 -14.31
CA ASN A 15 -2.69 6.11 -13.16
C ASN A 15 -3.23 7.42 -12.58
N SER A 16 -2.60 8.56 -12.89
CA SER A 16 -3.04 9.87 -12.41
C SER A 16 -2.78 10.94 -13.47
N THR A 17 -3.77 11.81 -13.65
CA THR A 17 -3.69 12.95 -14.57
C THR A 17 -3.00 14.16 -13.95
N SER A 18 -2.73 14.17 -12.63
CA SER A 18 -2.17 15.34 -11.95
C SER A 18 -0.77 15.69 -12.44
N ARG A 19 0.02 14.69 -12.83
CA ARG A 19 1.39 14.86 -13.34
C ARG A 19 1.46 15.12 -14.85
N LEU A 20 0.32 15.08 -15.56
CA LEU A 20 0.28 15.37 -16.99
C LEU A 20 0.23 16.88 -17.23
N ILE A 21 1.10 17.37 -18.11
CA ILE A 21 1.13 18.77 -18.52
C ILE A 21 -0.13 19.13 -19.32
N ALA A 22 -0.62 20.36 -19.20
CA ALA A 22 -1.82 20.83 -19.88
C ALA A 22 -1.80 20.61 -21.42
N PRO A 23 -0.65 20.79 -22.13
CA PRO A 23 -0.58 20.50 -23.56
C PRO A 23 -0.91 19.07 -23.97
N ILE A 24 -0.64 18.07 -23.11
CA ILE A 24 -1.00 16.68 -23.38
C ILE A 24 -2.50 16.48 -23.15
N LYS A 25 -3.02 17.00 -22.03
CA LYS A 25 -4.45 16.88 -21.69
C LYS A 25 -5.35 17.48 -22.75
N SER A 26 -4.95 18.60 -23.36
CA SER A 26 -5.74 19.27 -24.39
C SER A 26 -5.76 18.54 -25.75
N ARG A 27 -4.85 17.58 -25.97
CA ARG A 27 -4.67 16.90 -27.27
C ARG A 27 -5.05 15.43 -27.26
N CYS A 28 -5.31 14.87 -26.08
CA CYS A 28 -5.65 13.47 -25.90
C CYS A 28 -7.09 13.33 -25.43
N LEU A 29 -7.77 12.28 -25.89
CA LEU A 29 -9.01 11.84 -25.28
C LEU A 29 -8.71 11.31 -23.87
N LEU A 30 -9.29 11.93 -22.86
CA LEU A 30 -9.12 11.53 -21.47
C LEU A 30 -10.12 10.43 -21.13
N MET A 31 -9.65 9.18 -21.11
CA MET A 31 -10.44 8.02 -20.70
C MET A 31 -10.06 7.64 -19.27
N ARG A 32 -11.02 7.71 -18.35
CA ARG A 32 -10.84 7.22 -16.97
C ARG A 32 -11.29 5.77 -16.90
N VAL A 33 -10.38 4.87 -16.51
CA VAL A 33 -10.69 3.49 -16.17
C VAL A 33 -10.83 3.41 -14.65
N ALA A 34 -12.06 3.21 -14.16
CA ALA A 34 -12.31 3.03 -12.73
C ALA A 34 -11.84 1.64 -12.26
N ALA A 35 -11.56 1.51 -10.97
CA ALA A 35 -11.39 0.19 -10.37
C ALA A 35 -12.72 -0.58 -10.45
N PRO A 36 -12.69 -1.89 -10.71
CA PRO A 36 -13.90 -2.70 -10.77
C PRO A 36 -14.61 -2.74 -9.42
N ASN A 37 -15.94 -2.86 -9.45
CA ASN A 37 -16.73 -3.06 -8.24
C ASN A 37 -16.67 -4.52 -7.76
N ARG A 38 -17.19 -4.79 -6.55
CA ARG A 38 -17.17 -6.14 -5.93
C ARG A 38 -17.79 -7.20 -6.84
N ALA A 39 -18.94 -6.92 -7.45
CA ALA A 39 -19.67 -7.86 -8.30
C ALA A 39 -18.90 -8.18 -9.60
N GLU A 40 -18.28 -7.17 -10.22
CA GLU A 40 -17.40 -7.33 -11.38
C GLU A 40 -16.18 -8.18 -11.05
N MET A 41 -15.54 -7.93 -9.90
CA MET A 41 -14.40 -8.73 -9.44
C MET A 41 -14.81 -10.19 -9.18
N GLN A 42 -15.95 -10.41 -8.55
CA GLN A 42 -16.48 -11.76 -8.29
C GLN A 42 -16.76 -12.50 -9.61
N ALA A 43 -17.37 -11.84 -10.59
CA ALA A 43 -17.62 -12.42 -11.91
C ALA A 43 -16.33 -12.83 -12.62
N VAL A 44 -15.28 -12.01 -12.56
CA VAL A 44 -13.96 -12.35 -13.13
C VAL A 44 -13.34 -13.53 -12.40
N MET A 45 -13.35 -13.56 -11.07
CA MET A 45 -12.76 -14.67 -10.33
C MET A 45 -13.48 -15.99 -10.58
N GLN A 46 -14.82 -15.98 -10.64
CA GLN A 46 -15.60 -17.17 -11.03
C GLN A 46 -15.30 -17.60 -12.48
N HIS A 47 -15.06 -16.64 -13.38
CA HIS A 47 -14.65 -16.96 -14.74
C HIS A 47 -13.29 -17.65 -14.78
N VAL A 48 -12.31 -17.11 -14.03
CA VAL A 48 -10.95 -17.66 -13.94
C VAL A 48 -10.96 -19.05 -13.29
N SER A 49 -11.68 -19.25 -12.18
CA SER A 49 -11.75 -20.55 -11.50
C SER A 49 -12.38 -21.65 -12.36
N LYS A 50 -13.50 -21.33 -13.04
CA LYS A 50 -14.15 -22.24 -14.00
C LYS A 50 -13.23 -22.62 -15.15
N ARG A 51 -12.46 -21.66 -15.69
CA ARG A 51 -11.49 -21.90 -16.76
C ARG A 51 -10.29 -22.72 -16.29
N ALA A 52 -9.88 -22.54 -15.03
CA ALA A 52 -8.81 -23.30 -14.40
C ALA A 52 -9.25 -24.69 -13.90
N GLY A 53 -10.55 -25.00 -13.95
CA GLY A 53 -11.09 -26.32 -13.61
C GLY A 53 -11.25 -26.58 -12.12
N PHE A 54 -11.45 -25.54 -11.30
CA PHE A 54 -11.77 -25.69 -9.88
C PHE A 54 -12.95 -24.82 -9.46
N ASP A 55 -13.65 -25.25 -8.40
CA ASP A 55 -14.72 -24.45 -7.80
C ASP A 55 -14.15 -23.48 -6.76
N LEU A 56 -14.61 -22.23 -6.80
CA LEU A 56 -14.18 -21.17 -5.90
C LEU A 56 -15.33 -20.86 -4.93
N PRO A 57 -15.19 -21.22 -3.63
CA PRO A 57 -16.19 -20.88 -2.64
C PRO A 57 -16.44 -19.37 -2.56
N PRO A 58 -17.71 -18.94 -2.43
CA PRO A 58 -18.06 -17.53 -2.45
C PRO A 58 -17.47 -16.75 -1.27
N ASP A 59 -17.33 -17.39 -0.10
CA ASP A 59 -16.72 -16.76 1.09
C ASP A 59 -15.23 -16.48 0.90
N VAL A 60 -14.49 -17.39 0.25
CA VAL A 60 -13.08 -17.20 -0.09
C VAL A 60 -12.92 -16.12 -1.15
N ALA A 61 -13.79 -16.10 -2.16
CA ALA A 61 -13.83 -15.04 -3.16
C ALA A 61 -14.04 -13.67 -2.48
N ASP A 62 -15.02 -13.56 -1.60
CA ASP A 62 -15.32 -12.33 -0.87
C ASP A 62 -14.12 -11.84 -0.06
N LYS A 63 -13.48 -12.74 0.69
CA LYS A 63 -12.25 -12.46 1.44
C LYS A 63 -11.13 -11.90 0.55
N ILE A 64 -10.88 -12.52 -0.61
CA ILE A 64 -9.85 -12.07 -1.56
C ILE A 64 -10.20 -10.69 -2.11
N ILE A 65 -11.46 -10.42 -2.44
CA ILE A 65 -11.89 -9.12 -2.97
C ILE A 65 -11.68 -8.03 -1.93
N ASP A 66 -12.04 -8.30 -0.68
CA ASP A 66 -11.88 -7.36 0.43
C ASP A 66 -10.41 -7.00 0.66
N ASP A 67 -9.50 -7.98 0.66
CA ASP A 67 -8.05 -7.73 0.80
C ASP A 67 -7.44 -7.02 -0.44
N SER A 68 -8.06 -7.19 -1.60
CA SER A 68 -7.56 -6.64 -2.86
C SER A 68 -7.87 -5.15 -3.05
N GLY A 69 -8.90 -4.61 -2.37
CA GLY A 69 -9.24 -3.19 -2.41
C GLY A 69 -9.49 -2.64 -3.83
N GLY A 70 -10.15 -3.42 -4.69
CA GLY A 70 -10.40 -3.05 -6.10
C GLY A 70 -9.25 -3.35 -7.06
N ASN A 71 -8.12 -3.89 -6.59
CA ASN A 71 -7.01 -4.31 -7.45
C ASN A 71 -7.21 -5.74 -7.97
N LEU A 72 -7.81 -5.86 -9.16
CA LEU A 72 -8.07 -7.16 -9.78
C LEU A 72 -6.80 -8.00 -10.04
N ARG A 73 -5.65 -7.35 -10.30
CA ARG A 73 -4.37 -8.06 -10.43
C ARG A 73 -3.98 -8.71 -9.10
N LYS A 74 -4.10 -7.98 -7.98
CA LYS A 74 -3.83 -8.53 -6.65
C LYS A 74 -4.77 -9.71 -6.36
N ALA A 75 -6.06 -9.57 -6.65
CA ALA A 75 -7.06 -10.62 -6.42
C ALA A 75 -6.71 -11.93 -7.15
N ILE A 76 -6.37 -11.86 -8.44
CA ILE A 76 -6.02 -13.04 -9.23
C ILE A 76 -4.73 -13.69 -8.73
N LEU A 77 -3.69 -12.91 -8.44
CA LEU A 77 -2.42 -13.44 -7.91
C LEU A 77 -2.62 -14.08 -6.52
N CYS A 78 -3.45 -13.49 -5.67
CA CYS A 78 -3.81 -14.06 -4.37
C CYS A 78 -4.58 -15.37 -4.54
N LEU A 79 -5.51 -15.45 -5.48
CA LEU A 79 -6.25 -16.68 -5.79
C LEU A 79 -5.30 -17.80 -6.27
N GLU A 80 -4.37 -17.48 -7.18
CA GLU A 80 -3.36 -18.42 -7.67
C GLU A 80 -2.47 -18.92 -6.51
N ALA A 81 -1.94 -17.99 -5.70
CA ALA A 81 -1.10 -18.34 -4.55
C ALA A 81 -1.85 -19.22 -3.53
N LEU A 82 -3.10 -18.90 -3.23
CA LEU A 82 -3.94 -19.69 -2.32
C LEU A 82 -4.16 -21.10 -2.85
N LYS A 83 -4.47 -21.25 -4.15
CA LYS A 83 -4.68 -22.55 -4.77
C LYS A 83 -3.41 -23.41 -4.78
N MET A 84 -2.24 -22.79 -4.92
CA MET A 84 -0.95 -23.47 -4.84
C MET A 84 -0.60 -23.91 -3.41
N GLN A 85 -0.94 -23.11 -2.40
CA GLN A 85 -0.67 -23.41 -1.00
C GLN A 85 -1.66 -24.43 -0.41
N SER A 86 -2.92 -24.36 -0.82
CA SER A 86 -4.01 -25.20 -0.32
C SER A 86 -4.85 -25.72 -1.49
N PRO A 87 -4.68 -26.99 -1.89
CA PRO A 87 -5.45 -27.59 -2.98
C PRO A 87 -6.96 -27.59 -2.73
N ASP A 88 -7.39 -27.65 -1.48
CA ASP A 88 -8.79 -27.56 -1.08
C ASP A 88 -9.12 -26.17 -0.52
N LEU A 89 -10.01 -25.46 -1.21
CA LEU A 89 -10.42 -24.10 -0.85
C LEU A 89 -11.65 -24.08 0.07
N THR A 90 -12.22 -25.23 0.44
CA THR A 90 -13.43 -25.32 1.29
C THR A 90 -13.12 -25.30 2.79
N SER A 91 -11.83 -25.36 3.16
CA SER A 91 -11.40 -25.39 4.55
C SER A 91 -11.65 -24.03 5.25
N SER A 92 -12.29 -24.07 6.41
CA SER A 92 -12.63 -22.88 7.22
C SER A 92 -11.43 -22.09 7.77
N SER A 93 -10.22 -22.64 7.68
CA SER A 93 -8.98 -22.06 8.22
C SER A 93 -8.12 -21.30 7.19
N LEU A 94 -8.65 -21.00 6.00
CA LEU A 94 -7.85 -20.35 4.95
C LEU A 94 -7.50 -18.92 5.31
N THR A 95 -6.19 -18.66 5.43
CA THR A 95 -5.63 -17.33 5.59
C THR A 95 -5.22 -16.80 4.21
N ILE A 96 -5.66 -15.58 3.87
CA ILE A 96 -5.32 -14.98 2.57
C ILE A 96 -3.80 -14.81 2.47
N ALA A 97 -3.21 -15.34 1.40
CA ALA A 97 -1.81 -15.14 1.11
C ALA A 97 -1.53 -13.66 0.83
N LYS A 98 -0.70 -13.04 1.68
CA LYS A 98 -0.18 -11.68 1.48
C LYS A 98 1.25 -11.73 0.93
N PRO A 99 1.65 -10.79 0.07
CA PRO A 99 3.03 -10.67 -0.36
C PRO A 99 3.98 -10.53 0.83
N ASP A 100 5.18 -11.11 0.74
CA ASP A 100 6.16 -11.10 1.83
C ASP A 100 6.48 -9.67 2.30
N TRP A 101 6.64 -8.74 1.36
CA TRP A 101 6.93 -7.34 1.66
C TRP A 101 5.80 -6.64 2.43
N GLU A 102 4.53 -7.00 2.16
CA GLU A 102 3.36 -6.43 2.84
C GLU A 102 3.35 -6.93 4.29
N SER A 103 3.54 -8.24 4.49
CA SER A 103 3.68 -8.85 5.81
C SER A 103 4.88 -8.29 6.59
N TYR A 104 5.99 -8.01 5.91
CA TYR A 104 7.17 -7.40 6.51
C TYR A 104 6.90 -5.95 6.95
N CYS A 105 6.16 -5.16 6.14
CA CYS A 105 5.70 -3.83 6.54
C CYS A 105 4.79 -3.87 7.77
N HIS A 106 3.88 -4.87 7.87
CA HIS A 106 3.05 -5.03 9.06
C HIS A 106 3.88 -5.31 10.32
N LYS A 107 4.90 -6.16 10.22
CA LYS A 107 5.84 -6.39 11.32
C LYS A 107 6.56 -5.11 11.72
N VAL A 108 6.97 -4.28 10.75
CA VAL A 108 7.59 -2.97 11.04
C VAL A 108 6.62 -2.05 11.81
N ALA A 109 5.36 -1.96 11.39
CA ALA A 109 4.34 -1.19 12.10
C ALA A 109 4.17 -1.68 13.56
N ASP A 110 4.15 -2.99 13.77
CA ASP A 110 4.04 -3.60 15.10
C ASP A 110 5.24 -3.26 15.98
N LEU A 111 6.46 -3.26 15.41
CA LEU A 111 7.68 -2.86 16.11
C LEU A 111 7.65 -1.38 16.51
N ILE A 112 7.15 -0.51 15.63
CA ILE A 112 7.01 0.93 15.91
C ILE A 112 6.12 1.19 17.12
N LEU A 113 5.05 0.40 17.28
CA LEU A 113 4.09 0.54 18.38
C LEU A 113 4.55 -0.16 19.67
N SER A 114 5.32 -1.23 19.54
CA SER A 114 5.76 -2.03 20.70
C SER A 114 6.71 -1.30 21.64
N GLU A 115 7.61 -0.46 21.12
CA GLU A 115 8.64 0.21 21.92
C GLU A 115 9.15 1.48 21.25
N GLN A 116 9.23 2.59 22.00
CA GLN A 116 9.69 3.90 21.50
C GLN A 116 11.06 4.27 22.09
N THR A 117 12.10 3.53 21.70
CA THR A 117 13.51 3.76 22.07
C THR A 117 14.41 3.98 20.84
N PRO A 118 15.55 4.68 20.98
CA PRO A 118 16.50 4.86 19.88
C PRO A 118 17.02 3.53 19.31
N ALA A 119 17.17 2.50 20.14
CA ALA A 119 17.56 1.16 19.69
C ALA A 119 16.51 0.57 18.74
N ARG A 120 15.21 0.72 19.06
CA ARG A 120 14.12 0.25 18.21
C ARG A 120 14.06 1.00 16.87
N VAL A 121 14.33 2.31 16.87
CA VAL A 121 14.44 3.10 15.63
C VAL A 121 15.53 2.52 14.72
N MET A 122 16.69 2.14 15.27
CA MET A 122 17.78 1.54 14.49
C MET A 122 17.40 0.16 13.92
N GLU A 123 16.65 -0.65 14.67
CA GLU A 123 16.11 -1.91 14.18
C GLU A 123 15.14 -1.67 13.01
N VAL A 124 14.16 -0.77 13.18
CA VAL A 124 13.20 -0.41 12.12
C VAL A 124 13.92 0.13 10.89
N ARG A 125 14.98 0.91 11.08
CA ARG A 125 15.83 1.41 9.99
C ARG A 125 16.47 0.28 9.19
N GLN A 126 16.99 -0.77 9.84
CA GLN A 126 17.53 -1.94 9.15
C GLN A 126 16.45 -2.65 8.31
N LYS A 127 15.24 -2.78 8.86
CA LYS A 127 14.10 -3.36 8.13
C LYS A 127 13.70 -2.53 6.90
N PHE A 128 13.75 -1.20 6.99
CA PHE A 128 13.55 -0.36 5.81
C PHE A 128 14.66 -0.51 4.78
N TYR A 129 15.92 -0.68 5.18
CA TYR A 129 16.99 -0.97 4.22
C TYR A 129 16.75 -2.27 3.46
N GLU A 130 16.30 -3.32 4.15
CA GLU A 130 15.95 -4.59 3.52
C GLU A 130 14.85 -4.39 2.47
N LEU A 131 13.74 -3.72 2.83
CA LEU A 131 12.66 -3.41 1.88
C LEU A 131 13.13 -2.57 0.68
N LEU A 132 13.98 -1.57 0.92
CA LEU A 132 14.52 -0.73 -0.15
C LEU A 132 15.49 -1.49 -1.07
N SER A 133 16.27 -2.42 -0.51
CA SER A 133 17.20 -3.27 -1.28
C SER A 133 16.46 -4.24 -2.21
N HIS A 134 15.24 -4.66 -1.83
CA HIS A 134 14.33 -5.44 -2.67
C HIS A 134 13.52 -4.57 -3.66
N CYS A 135 13.94 -3.33 -3.91
CA CYS A 135 13.35 -2.43 -4.90
C CYS A 135 11.86 -2.11 -4.67
N ILE A 136 11.40 -2.19 -3.41
CA ILE A 136 10.03 -1.80 -3.09
C ILE A 136 9.97 -0.27 -3.02
N PRO A 137 9.01 0.38 -3.74
CA PRO A 137 8.94 1.83 -3.76
C PRO A 137 8.78 2.41 -2.34
N PRO A 138 9.60 3.39 -1.93
CA PRO A 138 9.55 3.99 -0.61
C PRO A 138 8.17 4.55 -0.22
N THR A 139 7.44 5.09 -1.19
CA THR A 139 6.08 5.63 -0.99
C THR A 139 5.07 4.53 -0.69
N VAL A 140 5.28 3.33 -1.24
CA VAL A 140 4.46 2.14 -0.93
C VAL A 140 4.76 1.66 0.49
N ILE A 141 6.06 1.57 0.86
CA ILE A 141 6.48 1.21 2.22
C ILE A 141 5.84 2.15 3.25
N LEU A 142 6.02 3.47 3.08
CA LEU A 142 5.50 4.47 4.01
C LEU A 142 3.97 4.37 4.13
N LYS A 143 3.26 4.27 3.01
CA LYS A 143 1.81 4.15 3.02
C LYS A 143 1.35 2.88 3.75
N THR A 144 1.90 1.71 3.41
CA THR A 144 1.50 0.43 4.02
C THR A 144 1.80 0.39 5.51
N VAL A 145 2.94 0.93 5.95
CA VAL A 145 3.28 0.99 7.38
C VAL A 145 2.38 2.01 8.09
N ALA A 146 2.14 3.18 7.51
CA ALA A 146 1.27 4.20 8.09
C ALA A 146 -0.18 3.72 8.24
N ASP A 147 -0.76 3.13 7.19
CA ASP A 147 -2.12 2.56 7.22
C ASP A 147 -2.23 1.52 8.36
N ARG A 148 -1.23 0.63 8.48
CA ARG A 148 -1.21 -0.38 9.54
C ARG A 148 -1.05 0.18 10.96
N VAL A 149 -0.26 1.24 11.11
CA VAL A 149 -0.12 1.95 12.40
C VAL A 149 -1.46 2.60 12.76
N VAL A 150 -2.10 3.29 11.81
CA VAL A 150 -3.40 3.97 12.00
C VAL A 150 -4.50 3.01 12.41
N ASP A 151 -4.51 1.79 11.87
CA ASP A 151 -5.48 0.75 12.26
C ASP A 151 -5.36 0.29 13.72
N LYS A 152 -4.22 0.54 14.37
CA LYS A 152 -3.88 0.01 15.71
C LYS A 152 -3.83 1.05 16.82
N VAL A 153 -3.97 2.33 16.49
CA VAL A 153 -3.87 3.45 17.43
C VAL A 153 -5.22 4.10 17.69
N ASP A 154 -5.30 4.84 18.80
CA ASP A 154 -6.48 5.62 19.16
C ASP A 154 -6.78 6.73 18.15
N GLU A 155 -8.07 7.05 17.99
CA GLU A 155 -8.58 7.99 16.99
C GLU A 155 -7.93 9.37 17.08
N GLN A 156 -7.57 9.81 18.30
CA GLN A 156 -7.00 11.13 18.58
C GLN A 156 -5.66 11.37 17.87
N ILE A 157 -4.84 10.33 17.67
CA ILE A 157 -3.51 10.46 17.07
C ILE A 157 -3.46 10.05 15.59
N LYS A 158 -4.54 9.47 15.04
CA LYS A 158 -4.59 9.03 13.63
C LYS A 158 -4.35 10.18 12.66
N ALA A 159 -4.99 11.33 12.90
CA ALA A 159 -4.87 12.50 12.05
C ALA A 159 -3.41 12.99 11.97
N ASP A 160 -2.72 13.05 13.11
CA ASP A 160 -1.33 13.49 13.17
C ASP A 160 -0.39 12.50 12.48
N ILE A 161 -0.58 11.20 12.67
CA ILE A 161 0.24 10.16 12.01
C ILE A 161 0.13 10.27 10.49
N ILE A 162 -1.09 10.45 9.96
CA ILE A 162 -1.34 10.64 8.52
C ILE A 162 -0.79 11.98 8.03
N HIS A 163 -0.95 13.06 8.80
CA HIS A 163 -0.37 14.36 8.47
C HIS A 163 1.14 14.25 8.26
N TRP A 164 1.85 13.67 9.23
CA TRP A 164 3.30 13.50 9.13
C TRP A 164 3.70 12.52 8.03
N ALA A 165 2.92 11.46 7.79
CA ALA A 165 3.14 10.58 6.64
C ALA A 165 3.11 11.36 5.31
N ALA A 166 2.12 12.23 5.12
CA ALA A 166 2.01 13.06 3.92
C ALA A 166 3.20 14.05 3.78
N VAL A 167 3.62 14.68 4.88
CA VAL A 167 4.76 15.61 4.89
C VAL A 167 6.06 14.89 4.49
N TYR A 168 6.34 13.74 5.09
CA TYR A 168 7.56 12.99 4.80
C TYR A 168 7.52 12.31 3.42
N GLU A 169 6.35 11.90 2.92
CA GLU A 169 6.17 11.41 1.55
C GLU A 169 6.55 12.49 0.52
N MET A 170 6.08 13.73 0.72
CA MET A 170 6.43 14.86 -0.15
C MET A 170 7.93 15.16 -0.10
N ARG A 171 8.52 15.25 1.10
CA ARG A 171 9.97 15.49 1.28
C ARG A 171 10.79 14.41 0.58
N MET A 172 10.35 13.16 0.67
CA MET A 172 10.98 12.01 0.04
C MET A 172 10.97 12.09 -1.49
N ARG A 173 9.98 12.74 -2.13
CA ARG A 173 10.01 12.95 -3.59
C ARG A 173 11.10 13.91 -4.04
N ILE A 174 11.42 14.91 -3.21
CA ILE A 174 12.42 15.95 -3.51
C ILE A 174 13.83 15.48 -3.09
N GLY A 175 13.95 14.74 -2.00
CA GLY A 175 15.23 14.26 -1.47
C GLY A 175 15.84 13.10 -2.25
N SER A 176 17.15 12.92 -2.17
CA SER A 176 17.88 11.82 -2.82
C SER A 176 17.83 10.53 -1.99
N LYS A 177 18.11 10.61 -0.68
CA LYS A 177 18.20 9.45 0.23
C LYS A 177 16.87 9.19 0.94
N LYS A 178 16.10 8.24 0.40
CA LYS A 178 14.74 7.91 0.85
C LYS A 178 14.66 7.41 2.30
N ILE A 179 15.69 6.69 2.74
CA ILE A 179 15.79 6.16 4.10
C ILE A 179 15.71 7.24 5.18
N TYR A 180 16.30 8.42 4.96
CA TYR A 180 16.28 9.50 5.95
C TYR A 180 14.85 9.99 6.22
N HIS A 181 13.99 9.98 5.21
CA HIS A 181 12.60 10.41 5.36
C HIS A 181 11.73 9.35 6.04
N LEU A 182 11.97 8.05 5.75
CA LEU A 182 11.29 6.95 6.42
C LEU A 182 11.62 6.92 7.92
N GLU A 183 12.90 7.01 8.25
CA GLU A 183 13.38 7.05 9.64
C GLU A 183 12.86 8.28 10.39
N ALA A 184 12.91 9.46 9.77
CA ALA A 184 12.39 10.67 10.39
C ALA A 184 10.89 10.60 10.67
N TRP A 185 10.10 9.99 9.77
CA TRP A 185 8.68 9.73 10.02
C TRP A 185 8.49 8.77 11.21
N VAL A 186 9.25 7.68 11.29
CA VAL A 186 9.18 6.75 12.44
C VAL A 186 9.49 7.45 13.75
N ILE A 187 10.56 8.26 13.81
CA ILE A 187 10.91 9.02 15.01
C ILE A 187 9.76 9.94 15.43
N LYS A 188 9.13 10.64 14.46
CA LYS A 188 8.01 11.53 14.74
C LYS A 188 6.78 10.76 15.27
N VAL A 189 6.43 9.63 14.66
CA VAL A 189 5.32 8.77 15.11
C VAL A 189 5.60 8.20 16.50
N MET A 190 6.80 7.68 16.75
CA MET A 190 7.18 7.18 18.07
C MET A 190 7.13 8.27 19.14
N SER A 191 7.53 9.50 18.78
CA SER A 191 7.39 10.65 19.68
C SER A 191 5.93 10.91 20.00
N ILE A 192 5.06 11.11 18.99
CA ILE A 192 3.62 11.35 19.18
C ILE A 192 2.97 10.27 20.03
N TYR A 193 3.23 9.00 19.70
CA TYR A 193 2.66 7.85 20.42
C TYR A 193 3.11 7.81 21.89
N LYS A 194 4.39 8.08 22.16
CA LYS A 194 4.92 8.12 23.53
C LYS A 194 4.33 9.29 24.32
N HIS A 195 4.19 10.47 23.74
CA HIS A 195 3.59 11.61 24.44
C HIS A 195 2.13 11.35 24.76
N PHE A 196 1.39 10.79 23.81
CA PHE A 196 -0.01 10.39 24.01
C PHE A 196 -0.17 9.37 25.16
N PHE A 197 0.69 8.35 25.22
CA PHE A 197 0.57 7.30 26.23
C PHE A 197 1.01 7.74 27.64
N TYR A 198 1.94 8.70 27.73
CA TYR A 198 2.50 9.18 29.00
C TYR A 198 2.01 10.58 29.41
N ASP A 199 1.05 11.15 28.69
CA ASP A 199 0.49 12.50 28.90
C ASP A 199 1.56 13.60 29.05
N MET A 200 2.59 13.53 28.19
CA MET A 200 3.68 14.51 28.18
C MET A 200 3.34 15.68 27.25
N ASP A 201 3.42 16.91 27.77
CA ASP A 201 3.09 18.14 27.04
C ASP A 201 4.06 18.38 25.85
N LEU A 202 3.49 18.61 24.66
CA LEU A 202 4.20 18.79 23.39
C LEU A 202 4.50 20.26 23.06
N SER A 203 4.06 21.21 23.88
CA SER A 203 4.15 22.65 23.60
C SER A 203 5.58 23.22 23.48
N GLY A 204 6.61 22.39 23.71
CA GLY A 204 8.03 22.77 23.63
C GLY A 204 8.75 22.40 22.33
N PHE A 205 8.10 21.71 21.37
CA PHE A 205 8.78 21.10 20.20
C PHE A 205 8.20 21.47 18.83
N ASP A 206 7.39 22.52 18.73
CA ASP A 206 6.90 23.08 17.46
C ASP A 206 7.98 23.86 16.69
#